data_AF-A0A7V0IYL1-F1
#
_entry.id   AF-A0A7V0IYL1-F1
#
_cell.length_a   1.000
_cell.length_b   1.000
_cell.length_c   1.000
_cell.angle_alpha   90.00
_cell.angle_beta   90.00
_cell.angle_gamma   90.00
#
_symmetry.space_group_name_H-M   'P 1'
#
loop_
_entity.id
_entity.type
_entity.pdbx_description
1 polymer ?
#
loop_
_entity_poly.entity_id
_entity_poly.type
_entity_poly.pdbx_seq_one_letter_code
_entity_poly.pdbx_strand_id
1 'polypeptide(L)'
;MIFKKVFMMPLLIILFSFSAYAEENSSVRGIYTRLPGHEFKFDGKQVEITEFLSFYCGHCYKFEKSIPVIKGNFPKKIKWKIVPVYWGNGSPKPGEAYFLAEEAGKGEEMKKALFRALFIERRDIGNIEVLEDIGSKIGLGFDFSRRLRAGDKARDVGEAILLQKEYGVNETPTLIIAGNLKTSTGMFHGSNISLEDNTITILKSIFKKQ
;
A
#
# COMPACT_ATOMS: atom_id res chain seq x y z
N MET A 1 -14.50 24.77 -83.21
CA MET A 1 -14.74 23.46 -82.56
C MET A 1 -13.40 22.87 -82.13
N ILE A 2 -13.24 22.61 -80.83
CA ILE A 2 -12.48 21.51 -80.18
C ILE A 2 -12.41 21.89 -78.69
N PHE A 3 -13.24 21.23 -77.88
CA PHE A 3 -13.38 21.43 -76.44
C PHE A 3 -12.33 20.60 -75.69
N LYS A 4 -11.52 21.24 -74.82
CA LYS A 4 -10.61 20.56 -73.89
C LYS A 4 -11.42 19.90 -72.78
N LYS A 5 -11.27 18.58 -72.61
CA LYS A 5 -11.83 17.84 -71.46
C LYS A 5 -10.93 18.02 -70.25
N VAL A 6 -11.44 18.67 -69.21
CA VAL A 6 -10.84 18.74 -67.87
C VAL A 6 -11.33 17.53 -67.09
N PHE A 7 -10.41 16.67 -66.64
CA PHE A 7 -10.71 15.51 -65.81
C PHE A 7 -10.54 15.92 -64.34
N MET A 8 -11.65 16.03 -63.61
CA MET A 8 -11.69 16.46 -62.22
C MET A 8 -11.64 15.21 -61.32
N MET A 9 -10.53 15.02 -60.62
CA MET A 9 -10.28 13.89 -59.71
C MET A 9 -10.83 14.22 -58.31
N PRO A 10 -11.71 13.41 -57.70
CA PRO A 10 -12.25 13.71 -56.39
C PRO A 10 -11.23 13.36 -55.30
N LEU A 11 -10.83 14.36 -54.51
CA LEU A 11 -9.95 14.21 -53.37
C LEU A 11 -10.76 13.64 -52.19
N LEU A 12 -10.58 12.35 -51.90
CA LEU A 12 -11.22 11.66 -50.79
C LEU A 12 -10.52 12.06 -49.48
N ILE A 13 -11.13 12.98 -48.72
CA ILE A 13 -10.66 13.41 -47.40
C ILE A 13 -10.99 12.30 -46.39
N ILE A 14 -9.99 11.49 -46.05
CA ILE A 14 -10.08 10.50 -44.97
C ILE A 14 -10.02 11.28 -43.65
N LEU A 15 -11.19 11.47 -43.04
CA LEU A 15 -11.31 11.99 -41.67
C LEU A 15 -10.76 10.95 -40.71
N PHE A 16 -9.48 11.06 -40.37
CA PHE A 16 -8.88 10.33 -39.27
C PHE A 16 -9.51 10.86 -37.97
N SER A 17 -10.52 10.16 -37.46
CA SER A 17 -11.07 10.41 -36.14
C SER A 17 -9.98 10.14 -35.11
N PHE A 18 -9.26 11.19 -34.71
CA PHE A 18 -8.51 11.18 -33.46
C PHE A 18 -9.54 11.02 -32.34
N SER A 19 -9.71 9.78 -31.87
CA SER A 19 -10.29 9.55 -30.56
C SER A 19 -9.35 10.20 -29.55
N ALA A 20 -9.67 11.44 -29.17
CA ALA A 20 -9.09 12.06 -28.00
C ALA A 20 -9.47 11.19 -26.80
N TYR A 21 -8.51 10.43 -26.29
CA TYR A 21 -8.64 9.88 -24.95
C TYR A 21 -8.71 11.09 -24.02
N ALA A 22 -9.91 11.42 -23.58
CA ALA A 22 -10.10 12.30 -22.45
C ALA A 22 -9.44 11.60 -21.26
N GLU A 23 -8.25 12.05 -20.89
CA GLU A 23 -7.68 11.77 -19.59
C GLU A 23 -8.69 12.32 -18.58
N GLU A 24 -9.50 11.44 -18.01
CA GLU A 24 -10.50 11.80 -17.01
C GLU A 24 -9.74 12.23 -15.76
N ASN A 25 -9.28 13.47 -15.79
CA ASN A 25 -8.54 14.15 -14.73
C ASN A 25 -9.53 14.53 -13.64
N SER A 26 -10.11 13.49 -13.04
CA SER A 26 -11.03 13.61 -11.95
C SER A 26 -10.17 13.93 -10.71
N SER A 27 -10.19 15.17 -10.25
CA SER A 27 -9.35 15.63 -9.14
C SER A 27 -9.78 14.94 -7.84
N VAL A 28 -9.07 13.88 -7.46
CA VAL A 28 -9.23 13.27 -6.13
C VAL A 28 -8.78 14.33 -5.12
N ARG A 29 -9.62 14.64 -4.12
CA ARG A 29 -9.26 15.58 -3.05
C ARG A 29 -8.29 14.95 -2.05
N GLY A 30 -7.47 15.79 -1.43
CA GLY A 30 -6.48 15.40 -0.42
C GLY A 30 -5.06 15.74 -0.85
N ILE A 31 -4.10 15.47 0.03
CA ILE A 31 -2.67 15.68 -0.16
C ILE A 31 -2.04 14.31 -0.48
N TYR A 32 -1.56 14.18 -1.71
CA TYR A 32 -0.90 12.98 -2.21
C TYR A 32 0.02 13.34 -3.37
N THR A 33 0.90 12.41 -3.70
CA THR A 33 1.64 12.37 -4.96
C THR A 33 1.14 11.20 -5.80
N ARG A 34 1.14 11.34 -7.13
CA ARG A 34 0.81 10.21 -8.01
C ARG A 34 2.08 9.40 -8.28
N LEU A 35 1.96 8.08 -8.22
CA LEU A 35 3.03 7.15 -8.60
C LEU A 35 3.14 7.13 -10.13
N PRO A 36 4.25 7.61 -10.73
CA PRO A 36 4.43 7.59 -12.18
C PRO A 36 4.44 6.16 -12.71
N GLY A 37 3.75 5.91 -13.83
CA GLY A 37 3.70 4.57 -14.44
C GLY A 37 2.77 3.57 -13.76
N HIS A 38 2.11 3.93 -12.65
CA HIS A 38 1.12 3.09 -11.98
C HIS A 38 -0.30 3.59 -12.24
N GLU A 39 -1.18 2.70 -12.68
CA GLU A 39 -2.57 3.04 -12.91
C GLU A 39 -3.36 3.23 -11.61
N PHE A 40 -4.31 4.18 -11.63
CA PHE A 40 -5.30 4.32 -10.58
C PHE A 40 -6.33 3.18 -10.69
N LYS A 41 -6.51 2.40 -9.62
CA LYS A 41 -7.36 1.20 -9.60
C LYS A 41 -8.54 1.39 -8.65
N PHE A 42 -9.74 1.47 -9.22
CA PHE A 42 -10.99 1.48 -8.47
C PHE A 42 -12.09 0.78 -9.28
N ASP A 43 -12.66 -0.28 -8.74
CA ASP A 43 -13.69 -1.10 -9.39
C ASP A 43 -15.13 -0.60 -9.13
N GLY A 44 -15.27 0.55 -8.47
CA GLY A 44 -16.54 1.11 -8.04
C GLY A 44 -17.06 0.56 -6.71
N LYS A 45 -16.45 -0.48 -6.13
CA LYS A 45 -16.92 -1.12 -4.89
C LYS A 45 -15.91 -1.01 -3.76
N GLN A 46 -14.65 -1.34 -4.03
CA GLN A 46 -13.59 -1.37 -3.05
C GLN A 46 -12.34 -0.63 -3.54
N VAL A 47 -11.66 0.00 -2.58
CA VAL A 47 -10.33 0.58 -2.79
C VAL A 47 -9.32 -0.22 -1.99
N GLU A 48 -8.24 -0.66 -2.64
CA GLU A 48 -7.08 -1.21 -1.95
C GLU A 48 -6.21 -0.08 -1.39
N ILE A 49 -5.80 -0.25 -0.14
CA ILE A 49 -4.81 0.60 0.54
C ILE A 49 -3.65 -0.29 0.89
N THR A 50 -2.49 -0.03 0.28
CA THR A 50 -1.23 -0.68 0.63
C THR A 50 -0.48 0.19 1.63
N GLU A 51 -0.30 -0.30 2.84
CA GLU A 51 0.50 0.34 3.88
C GLU A 51 1.92 -0.23 3.88
N PHE A 52 2.88 0.63 3.55
CA PHE A 52 4.28 0.37 3.85
C PHE A 52 4.54 0.79 5.30
N LEU A 53 4.95 -0.18 6.12
CA LEU A 53 5.25 0.05 7.53
C LEU A 53 6.55 -0.65 7.91
N SER A 54 7.21 -0.13 8.93
CA SER A 54 8.26 -0.87 9.62
C SER A 54 7.83 -1.20 11.03
N PHE A 55 8.05 -2.45 11.46
CA PHE A 55 7.83 -2.86 12.84
C PHE A 55 8.75 -2.13 13.84
N TYR A 56 9.83 -1.51 13.35
CA TYR A 56 10.72 -0.66 14.14
C TYR A 56 10.31 0.81 14.19
N CYS A 57 9.23 1.20 13.51
CA CYS A 57 8.82 2.60 13.39
C CYS A 57 7.76 3.00 14.44
N GLY A 58 8.09 3.98 15.28
CA GLY A 58 7.17 4.50 16.29
C GLY A 58 5.94 5.22 15.73
N HIS A 59 6.05 5.83 14.54
CA HIS A 59 4.88 6.41 13.86
C HIS A 59 3.93 5.34 13.34
N CYS A 60 4.44 4.22 12.82
CA CYS A 60 3.62 3.08 12.40
C CYS A 60 2.84 2.52 13.59
N TYR A 61 3.53 2.27 14.72
CA TYR A 61 2.87 1.80 15.93
C TYR A 61 1.75 2.75 16.41
N LYS A 62 2.00 4.05 16.40
CA LYS A 62 0.97 5.05 16.77
C LYS A 62 -0.19 5.08 15.74
N PHE A 63 0.10 4.86 14.46
CA PHE A 63 -0.89 4.91 13.37
C PHE A 63 -1.86 3.72 13.41
N GLU A 64 -1.53 2.63 14.10
CA GLU A 64 -2.45 1.51 14.34
C GLU A 64 -3.80 1.95 14.94
N LYS A 65 -3.83 3.04 15.71
CA LYS A 65 -5.07 3.61 16.28
C LYS A 65 -5.98 4.24 15.22
N SER A 66 -5.39 4.70 14.12
CA SER A 66 -6.09 5.35 13.00
C SER A 66 -6.76 4.36 12.06
N ILE A 67 -6.17 3.17 11.89
CA ILE A 67 -6.67 2.15 10.95
C ILE A 67 -8.14 1.76 11.22
N PRO A 68 -8.58 1.48 12.47
CA PRO A 68 -9.99 1.20 12.76
C PRO A 68 -10.92 2.38 12.45
N VAL A 69 -10.47 3.62 12.67
CA VAL A 69 -11.27 4.83 12.39
C VAL A 69 -11.49 4.98 10.89
N ILE A 70 -10.44 4.79 10.09
CA ILE A 70 -10.52 4.79 8.62
C ILE A 70 -11.45 3.67 8.16
N LYS A 71 -11.21 2.43 8.57
CA LYS A 71 -12.06 1.28 8.19
C LYS A 71 -13.52 1.47 8.60
N GLY A 72 -13.79 2.07 9.76
CA GLY A 72 -15.13 2.36 10.26
C GLY A 72 -15.91 3.39 9.42
N ASN A 73 -15.23 4.34 8.77
CA ASN A 73 -15.85 5.28 7.84
C ASN A 73 -16.26 4.62 6.50
N PHE A 74 -15.70 3.46 6.17
CA PHE A 74 -15.86 2.80 4.88
C PHE A 74 -16.08 1.28 5.05
N PRO A 75 -17.14 0.87 5.76
CA PRO A 75 -17.37 -0.55 6.06
C PRO A 75 -17.47 -1.37 4.78
N LYS A 76 -16.66 -2.43 4.69
CA LYS A 76 -16.56 -3.34 3.53
C LYS A 76 -16.13 -2.68 2.20
N LYS A 77 -15.68 -1.43 2.22
CA LYS A 77 -15.24 -0.66 1.03
C LYS A 77 -13.73 -0.55 0.90
N ILE A 78 -12.97 -1.01 1.90
CA ILE A 78 -11.51 -0.93 1.89
C ILE A 78 -10.92 -2.33 2.04
N LYS A 79 -9.93 -2.63 1.22
CA LYS A 79 -9.01 -3.76 1.42
C LYS A 79 -7.67 -3.19 1.89
N TRP A 80 -7.25 -3.57 3.10
CA TRP A 80 -5.98 -3.09 3.67
C TRP A 80 -4.92 -4.16 3.50
N LYS A 81 -3.82 -3.82 2.84
CA LYS A 81 -2.66 -4.69 2.64
C LYS A 81 -1.46 -4.08 3.32
N ILE A 82 -0.64 -4.89 3.98
CA ILE A 82 0.60 -4.45 4.62
C ILE A 82 1.79 -4.93 3.79
N VAL A 83 2.78 -4.05 3.65
CA VAL A 83 4.08 -4.34 3.06
C VAL A 83 5.13 -4.00 4.13
N PRO A 84 5.62 -4.99 4.88
CA PRO A 84 6.62 -4.76 5.92
C PRO A 84 7.97 -4.41 5.29
N VAL A 85 8.56 -3.33 5.77
CA VAL A 85 9.85 -2.81 5.32
C VAL A 85 10.77 -2.52 6.50
N TYR A 86 12.07 -2.41 6.24
CA TYR A 86 13.09 -2.10 7.24
C TYR A 86 14.26 -1.36 6.59
N TRP A 87 15.03 -0.65 7.42
CA TRP A 87 16.20 0.12 7.01
C TRP A 87 17.40 -0.17 7.90
N GLY A 88 18.59 0.10 7.36
CA GLY A 88 19.85 -0.01 8.10
C GLY A 88 20.08 -1.40 8.66
N ASN A 89 20.43 -1.48 9.95
CA ASN A 89 20.72 -2.72 10.65
C ASN A 89 19.47 -3.45 11.18
N GLY A 90 18.27 -3.06 10.75
CA GLY A 90 17.03 -3.76 11.11
C GLY A 90 17.04 -5.19 10.56
N SER A 91 16.53 -6.14 11.35
CA SER A 91 16.37 -7.53 10.90
C SER A 91 15.15 -7.65 9.96
N PRO A 92 15.21 -8.49 8.91
CA PRO A 92 14.03 -8.82 8.10
C PRO A 92 13.02 -9.72 8.84
N LYS A 93 13.44 -10.35 9.96
CA LYS A 93 12.68 -11.41 10.63
C LYS A 93 11.30 -11.00 11.14
N PRO A 94 11.04 -9.78 11.65
CA PRO A 94 9.68 -9.33 11.93
C PRO A 94 8.74 -9.38 10.72
N GLY A 95 9.26 -9.02 9.54
CA GLY A 95 8.50 -9.10 8.28
C GLY A 95 8.20 -10.54 7.87
N GLU A 96 9.19 -11.43 8.01
CA GLU A 96 9.00 -12.86 7.77
C GLU A 96 7.95 -13.47 8.73
N ALA A 97 8.03 -13.14 10.02
CA ALA A 97 7.08 -13.57 11.03
C ALA A 97 5.66 -13.05 10.72
N TYR A 98 5.53 -11.80 10.27
CA TYR A 98 4.26 -11.24 9.83
C TYR A 98 3.67 -12.01 8.64
N PHE A 99 4.44 -12.25 7.58
CA PHE A 99 3.93 -12.98 6.42
C PHE A 99 3.58 -14.44 6.73
N LEU A 100 4.35 -15.13 7.57
CA LEU A 100 3.99 -16.47 8.05
C LEU A 100 2.69 -16.46 8.85
N ALA A 101 2.49 -15.45 9.71
CA ALA A 101 1.25 -15.30 10.46
C ALA A 101 0.06 -14.93 9.56
N GLU A 102 0.27 -14.12 8.52
CA GLU A 102 -0.75 -13.76 7.55
C GLU A 102 -1.28 -15.00 6.80
N GLU A 103 -0.40 -15.90 6.36
CA GLU A 103 -0.79 -17.19 5.76
C GLU A 103 -1.65 -18.05 6.70
N ALA A 104 -1.38 -17.96 8.01
CA ALA A 104 -2.14 -18.65 9.04
C ALA A 104 -3.40 -17.89 9.49
N GLY A 105 -3.75 -16.77 8.85
CA GLY A 105 -4.90 -15.94 9.19
C GLY A 105 -4.73 -15.11 10.47
N LYS A 106 -3.50 -14.97 10.99
CA LYS A 106 -3.15 -14.29 12.25
C LYS A 106 -2.27 -13.05 12.05
N GLY A 107 -2.29 -12.45 10.86
CA GLY A 107 -1.45 -11.31 10.52
C GLY A 107 -1.69 -10.08 11.42
N GLU A 108 -2.95 -9.78 11.75
CA GLU A 108 -3.29 -8.64 12.62
C GLU A 108 -2.84 -8.87 14.07
N GLU A 109 -2.97 -10.08 14.59
CA GLU A 109 -2.49 -10.49 15.91
C GLU A 109 -0.97 -10.41 15.98
N MET A 110 -0.27 -10.92 14.96
CA MET A 110 1.18 -10.83 14.87
C MET A 110 1.65 -9.38 14.80
N LYS A 111 1.03 -8.54 13.95
CA LYS A 111 1.37 -7.11 13.88
C LYS A 111 1.26 -6.42 15.23
N LYS A 112 0.14 -6.60 15.93
CA LYS A 112 -0.07 -6.03 17.27
C LYS A 112 0.96 -6.55 18.28
N ALA A 113 1.25 -7.85 18.24
CA ALA A 113 2.21 -8.46 19.15
C ALA A 113 3.64 -7.98 18.91
N LEU A 114 4.07 -7.84 17.64
CA LEU A 114 5.38 -7.28 17.27
C LEU A 114 5.54 -5.84 17.77
N PHE A 115 4.55 -4.98 17.50
CA PHE A 115 4.60 -3.61 17.98
C PHE A 115 4.62 -3.50 19.50
N ARG A 116 3.79 -4.29 20.19
CA ARG A 116 3.78 -4.35 21.65
C ARG A 116 5.13 -4.83 22.19
N ALA A 117 5.68 -5.90 21.64
CA ALA A 117 6.95 -6.46 22.06
C ALA A 117 8.07 -5.42 21.99
N LEU A 118 8.17 -4.66 20.90
CA LEU A 118 9.20 -3.65 20.75
C LEU A 118 8.94 -2.39 21.58
N PHE A 119 7.76 -1.76 21.44
CA PHE A 119 7.51 -0.42 21.97
C PHE A 119 7.07 -0.39 23.43
N ILE A 120 6.51 -1.50 23.93
CA ILE A 120 5.98 -1.60 25.30
C ILE A 120 6.87 -2.51 26.14
N GLU A 121 7.14 -3.72 25.65
CA GLU A 121 7.90 -4.73 26.41
C GLU A 121 9.42 -4.60 26.24
N ARG A 122 9.88 -3.74 25.31
CA ARG A 122 11.30 -3.49 25.01
C ARG A 122 12.08 -4.76 24.65
N ARG A 123 11.42 -5.69 23.96
CA ARG A 123 12.00 -6.93 23.46
C ARG A 123 12.56 -6.72 22.06
N ASP A 124 13.68 -7.36 21.78
CA ASP A 124 14.29 -7.33 20.45
C ASP A 124 13.52 -8.24 19.49
N ILE A 125 12.69 -7.64 18.64
CA ILE A 125 11.94 -8.37 17.61
C ILE A 125 12.81 -8.87 16.45
N GLY A 126 14.10 -8.48 16.38
CA GLY A 126 15.05 -9.06 15.44
C GLY A 126 15.55 -10.46 15.86
N ASN A 127 15.41 -10.80 17.14
CA ASN A 127 15.78 -12.08 17.70
C ASN A 127 14.70 -13.15 17.40
N ILE A 128 15.14 -14.31 16.93
CA ILE A 128 14.22 -15.38 16.51
C ILE A 128 13.48 -16.04 17.68
N GLU A 129 14.10 -16.22 18.84
CA GLU A 129 13.44 -16.78 20.02
C GLU A 129 12.32 -15.85 20.53
N VAL A 130 12.51 -14.53 20.43
CA VAL A 130 11.46 -13.54 20.73
C VAL A 130 10.26 -13.71 19.80
N LEU A 131 10.52 -13.86 18.50
CA LEU A 131 9.47 -14.06 17.50
C LEU A 131 8.74 -15.40 17.66
N GLU A 132 9.43 -16.45 18.06
CA GLU A 132 8.84 -17.76 18.37
C GLU A 132 7.91 -17.70 19.59
N ASP A 133 8.32 -17.01 20.66
CA ASP A 133 7.46 -16.77 21.83
C ASP A 133 6.22 -15.94 21.45
N ILE A 134 6.37 -14.92 20.60
CA ILE A 134 5.23 -14.15 20.07
C ILE A 134 4.29 -15.05 19.28
N GLY A 135 4.83 -15.86 18.35
CA GLY A 135 4.07 -16.83 17.57
C GLY A 135 3.29 -17.78 18.47
N SER A 136 3.95 -18.39 19.46
CA SER A 136 3.33 -19.29 20.43
C SER A 136 2.16 -18.64 21.19
N LYS A 137 2.34 -17.40 21.68
CA LYS A 137 1.30 -16.65 22.40
C LYS A 137 0.06 -16.34 21.56
N ILE A 138 0.22 -16.17 20.25
CA ILE A 138 -0.90 -16.00 19.33
C ILE A 138 -1.39 -17.35 18.77
N GLY A 139 -0.88 -18.48 19.26
CA GLY A 139 -1.30 -19.83 18.87
C GLY A 139 -0.72 -20.31 17.54
N LEU A 140 0.49 -19.87 17.18
CA LEU A 140 1.32 -20.44 16.12
C LEU A 140 2.36 -21.37 16.78
N GLY A 141 2.34 -22.65 16.41
CA GLY A 141 3.15 -23.68 17.06
C GLY A 141 4.49 -23.97 16.36
N PHE A 142 4.96 -25.21 16.54
CA PHE A 142 6.25 -25.68 16.02
C PHE A 142 6.47 -25.42 14.52
N ASP A 143 5.42 -25.56 13.70
CA ASP A 143 5.52 -25.31 12.25
C ASP A 143 5.97 -23.88 11.95
N PHE A 144 5.37 -22.88 12.62
CA PHE A 144 5.77 -21.48 12.48
C PHE A 144 7.24 -21.27 12.86
N SER A 145 7.67 -21.79 14.01
CA SER A 145 9.06 -21.68 14.48
C SER A 145 10.04 -22.30 13.48
N ARG A 146 9.72 -23.49 12.96
CA ARG A 146 10.53 -24.19 11.96
C ARG A 146 10.68 -23.36 10.68
N ARG A 147 9.57 -22.85 10.15
CA ARG A 147 9.52 -22.06 8.90
C ARG A 147 10.20 -20.70 9.05
N LEU A 148 10.06 -20.05 10.21
CA LEU A 148 10.74 -18.80 10.53
C LEU A 148 12.27 -18.98 10.60
N ARG A 149 12.74 -20.08 11.22
CA ARG A 149 14.17 -20.45 11.24
C ARG A 149 14.70 -20.75 9.85
N ALA A 150 13.93 -21.47 9.04
CA ALA A 150 14.29 -21.82 7.66
C ALA A 150 14.31 -20.60 6.72
N GLY A 151 13.65 -19.50 7.08
CA GLY A 151 13.59 -18.30 6.25
C GLY A 151 12.59 -18.41 5.10
N ASP A 152 11.51 -19.17 5.29
CA ASP A 152 10.48 -19.42 4.27
C ASP A 152 9.92 -18.14 3.62
N LYS A 153 9.95 -17.02 4.36
CA LYS A 153 9.45 -15.71 3.93
C LYS A 153 10.53 -14.69 3.60
N ALA A 154 11.80 -15.11 3.54
CA ALA A 154 12.91 -14.21 3.21
C ALA A 154 12.74 -13.60 1.80
N ARG A 155 12.26 -14.39 0.83
CA ARG A 155 11.97 -13.89 -0.53
C ARG A 155 10.84 -12.88 -0.53
N ASP A 156 9.72 -13.16 0.16
CA ASP A 156 8.58 -12.25 0.26
C ASP A 156 8.97 -10.90 0.88
N VAL A 157 9.82 -10.91 1.91
CA VAL A 157 10.39 -9.68 2.49
C VAL A 157 11.32 -8.98 1.50
N GLY A 158 12.14 -9.72 0.75
CA GLY A 158 12.96 -9.16 -0.34
C GLY A 158 12.11 -8.45 -1.40
N GLU A 159 10.99 -9.05 -1.81
CA GLU A 159 10.02 -8.47 -2.74
C GLU A 159 9.34 -7.22 -2.17
N ALA A 160 9.02 -7.21 -0.87
CA ALA A 160 8.51 -6.03 -0.19
C ALA A 160 9.50 -4.84 -0.26
N ILE A 161 10.79 -5.10 -0.07
CA ILE A 161 11.86 -4.09 -0.19
C ILE A 161 12.05 -3.62 -1.64
N LEU A 162 11.90 -4.50 -2.64
CA LEU A 162 11.92 -4.10 -4.05
C LEU A 162 10.73 -3.21 -4.39
N LEU A 163 9.53 -3.59 -3.95
CA LEU A 163 8.31 -2.81 -4.15
C LEU A 163 8.40 -1.43 -3.47
N GLN A 164 9.01 -1.37 -2.28
CA GLN A 164 9.28 -0.11 -1.60
C GLN A 164 10.12 0.83 -2.48
N LYS A 165 11.18 0.31 -3.11
CA LYS A 165 12.05 1.09 -4.01
C LYS A 165 11.31 1.52 -5.27
N GLU A 166 10.57 0.60 -5.89
CA GLU A 166 9.75 0.86 -7.08
C GLU A 166 8.78 2.00 -6.85
N TYR A 167 8.08 2.01 -5.71
CA TYR A 167 7.09 3.02 -5.37
C TYR A 167 7.70 4.31 -4.81
N GLY A 168 9.03 4.38 -4.71
CA GLY A 168 9.76 5.50 -4.13
C GLY A 168 9.32 5.78 -2.69
N VAL A 169 9.15 4.74 -1.89
CA VAL A 169 8.80 4.84 -0.46
C VAL A 169 10.08 4.99 0.36
N ASN A 170 10.28 6.18 0.92
CA ASN A 170 11.46 6.56 1.68
C ASN A 170 11.18 6.81 3.17
N GLU A 171 9.92 6.69 3.59
CA GLU A 171 9.49 6.86 4.98
C GLU A 171 8.29 5.98 5.32
N THR A 172 7.99 5.83 6.61
CA THR A 172 6.85 5.06 7.10
C THR A 172 6.13 5.78 8.25
N PRO A 173 4.81 5.60 8.40
CA PRO A 173 3.94 4.87 7.48
C PRO A 173 3.73 5.65 6.18
N THR A 174 3.70 4.91 5.07
CA THR A 174 3.33 5.42 3.75
C THR A 174 2.20 4.59 3.19
N LEU A 175 1.14 5.25 2.71
CA LEU A 175 -0.03 4.62 2.14
C LEU A 175 -0.05 4.83 0.63
N ILE A 176 -0.27 3.77 -0.11
CA ILE A 176 -0.63 3.80 -1.53
C ILE A 176 -2.09 3.44 -1.65
N ILE A 177 -2.90 4.44 -1.98
CA ILE A 177 -4.35 4.31 -2.13
C ILE A 177 -4.66 4.09 -3.61
N ALA A 178 -5.50 3.10 -3.91
CA ALA A 178 -5.93 2.77 -5.27
C ALA A 178 -4.74 2.51 -6.23
N GLY A 179 -3.63 1.98 -5.71
CA GLY A 179 -2.43 1.66 -6.51
C GLY A 179 -1.65 2.85 -7.07
N ASN A 180 -2.11 4.09 -6.87
CA ASN A 180 -1.53 5.27 -7.53
C ASN A 180 -1.31 6.47 -6.59
N LEU A 181 -2.13 6.65 -5.55
CA LEU A 181 -2.10 7.84 -4.72
C LEU A 181 -1.22 7.59 -3.49
N LYS A 182 0.01 8.10 -3.50
CA LYS A 182 0.96 8.01 -2.40
C LYS A 182 0.77 9.17 -1.42
N THR A 183 0.49 8.85 -0.15
CA THR A 183 0.46 9.81 0.96
C THR A 183 1.17 9.21 2.17
N SER A 184 1.77 10.05 3.01
CA SER A 184 2.65 9.58 4.09
C SER A 184 2.66 10.55 5.26
N THR A 185 3.13 10.07 6.41
CA THR A 185 3.17 10.89 7.63
C THR A 185 4.08 12.12 7.50
N GLY A 186 5.15 12.06 6.70
CA GLY A 186 6.06 13.20 6.50
C GLY A 186 5.41 14.37 5.77
N MET A 187 4.40 14.13 4.92
CA MET A 187 3.60 15.19 4.29
C MET A 187 2.81 16.04 5.31
N PHE A 188 2.70 15.56 6.56
CA PHE A 188 1.97 16.20 7.65
C PHE A 188 2.86 16.45 8.88
N HIS A 189 4.16 16.68 8.67
CA HIS A 189 5.12 16.99 9.74
C HIS A 189 5.11 15.97 10.90
N GLY A 190 4.89 14.67 10.62
CA GLY A 190 4.87 13.65 11.66
C GLY A 190 3.47 13.31 12.21
N SER A 191 2.41 14.02 11.78
CA SER A 191 1.05 13.87 12.33
C SER A 191 0.30 12.67 11.75
N ASN A 192 0.10 11.65 12.57
CA ASN A 192 -0.70 10.48 12.23
C ASN A 192 -2.20 10.80 12.08
N ILE A 193 -2.72 11.74 12.87
CA ILE A 193 -4.13 12.17 12.79
C ILE A 193 -4.37 12.88 11.46
N SER A 194 -3.44 13.71 11.00
CA SER A 194 -3.57 14.38 9.71
C SER A 194 -3.47 13.40 8.54
N LEU A 195 -2.63 12.36 8.64
CA LEU A 195 -2.60 11.28 7.66
C LEU A 195 -3.93 10.50 7.64
N GLU A 196 -4.52 10.24 8.81
CA GLU A 196 -5.85 9.63 8.95
C GLU A 196 -6.94 10.46 8.25
N ASP A 197 -7.05 11.74 8.60
CA ASP A 197 -8.03 12.68 8.04
C ASP A 197 -7.88 12.83 6.53
N ASN A 198 -6.62 12.90 6.06
CA ASN A 198 -6.32 12.96 4.64
C ASN A 198 -6.71 11.68 3.91
N THR A 199 -6.43 10.51 4.51
CA THR A 199 -6.83 9.21 3.95
C THR A 199 -8.35 9.12 3.81
N ILE A 200 -9.09 9.55 4.85
CA ILE A 200 -10.55 9.64 4.81
C ILE A 200 -11.03 10.61 3.72
N THR A 201 -10.34 11.74 3.53
CA THR A 201 -10.66 12.74 2.51
C THR A 201 -10.50 12.19 1.09
N ILE A 202 -9.38 11.51 0.82
CA ILE A 202 -9.10 10.82 -0.44
C ILE A 202 -10.19 9.79 -0.73
N LEU A 203 -10.46 8.90 0.22
CA LEU A 203 -11.45 7.83 0.05
C LEU A 203 -12.87 8.37 -0.16
N LYS A 204 -13.29 9.39 0.62
CA LYS A 204 -14.57 10.07 0.39
C LYS A 204 -14.64 10.64 -1.03
N SER A 205 -13.54 11.20 -1.54
CA SER A 205 -13.49 11.73 -2.90
C SER A 205 -13.55 10.65 -3.97
N ILE A 206 -12.98 9.46 -3.73
CA ILE A 206 -13.06 8.32 -4.65
C ILE A 206 -14.50 7.79 -4.71
N PHE A 207 -15.12 7.57 -3.55
CA PHE A 207 -16.48 7.01 -3.48
C PHE A 207 -17.61 7.98 -3.83
N LYS A 208 -17.40 9.30 -3.77
CA LYS A 208 -18.40 10.32 -4.16
C LYS A 208 -18.45 10.60 -5.66
N LYS A 209 -17.49 10.11 -6.45
CA LYS A 209 -17.50 10.27 -7.92
C LYS A 209 -18.49 9.31 -8.62
N GLN A 210 -19.46 8.77 -7.88
CA GLN A 210 -20.56 7.96 -8.41
C GLN A 210 -21.85 8.75 -8.28
#